data_AF-A0A8J3WDY2-F1
#
_entry.id   AF-A0A8J3WDY2-F1
#
_cell.length_a   1.000
_cell.length_b   1.000
_cell.length_c   1.000
_cell.angle_alpha   90.00
_cell.angle_beta   90.00
_cell.angle_gamma   90.00
#
_symmetry.space_group_name_H-M   'P 1'
#
loop_
_entity.id
_entity.type
_entity.pdbx_description
1 polymer ?
#
loop_
_entity_poly.entity_id
_entity_poly.type
_entity_poly.pdbx_seq_one_letter_code
_entity_poly.pdbx_strand_id
1 'polypeptide(L)'
;MDLRRISARHLRHLLAPWFAAGWTPADVLHALDHLPDGRPWTFAGRVRHVPGWIGHRLAAWRDADGRPVISKSQRLAAAAAAERARQAARRRESEERYARSLGGPRRWAPQMPRAEALAPAPAVPAEPSPPTAAWRAARAALAARLAARP
;
A
#
# COMPACT_ATOMS: atom_id res chain seq x y z
N MET A 1 -19.81 -29.65 -4.08
CA MET A 1 -20.95 -29.60 -5.03
C MET A 1 -20.40 -29.80 -6.44
N ASP A 2 -20.88 -30.81 -7.19
CA ASP A 2 -20.26 -31.21 -8.47
C ASP A 2 -20.81 -30.44 -9.67
N LEU A 3 -20.22 -29.27 -9.95
CA LEU A 3 -20.37 -28.57 -11.23
C LEU A 3 -19.85 -29.42 -12.42
N ARG A 4 -19.03 -30.45 -12.13
CA ARG A 4 -18.48 -31.42 -13.11
C ARG A 4 -19.55 -32.27 -13.82
N ARG A 5 -20.78 -32.30 -13.30
CA ARG A 5 -21.91 -33.03 -13.92
C ARG A 5 -22.53 -32.29 -15.10
N ILE A 6 -22.11 -31.03 -15.37
CA ILE A 6 -22.55 -30.24 -16.52
C ILE A 6 -21.36 -30.05 -17.47
N SER A 7 -21.63 -30.02 -18.79
CA SER A 7 -20.56 -29.75 -19.76
C SER A 7 -20.09 -28.29 -19.68
N ALA A 8 -18.81 -28.05 -19.92
CA ALA A 8 -18.24 -26.71 -19.93
C ALA A 8 -18.96 -25.80 -20.94
N ARG A 9 -19.37 -26.33 -22.10
CA ARG A 9 -20.15 -25.60 -23.10
C ARG A 9 -21.49 -25.12 -22.55
N HIS A 10 -22.23 -25.99 -21.85
CA HIS A 10 -23.51 -25.63 -21.25
C HIS A 10 -23.31 -24.60 -20.13
N LEU A 11 -22.30 -24.80 -19.27
CA LEU A 11 -21.97 -23.86 -18.21
C LEU A 11 -21.66 -22.46 -18.77
N ARG A 12 -20.86 -22.38 -19.83
CA ARG A 12 -20.55 -21.11 -20.50
C ARG A 12 -21.80 -20.42 -21.04
N HIS A 13 -22.73 -21.17 -21.62
CA HIS A 13 -23.99 -20.59 -22.12
C HIS A 13 -24.84 -20.03 -20.97
N LEU A 14 -25.00 -20.78 -19.87
CA LEU A 14 -25.73 -20.34 -18.67
C LEU A 14 -25.11 -19.10 -18.03
N LEU A 15 -23.78 -19.04 -17.99
CA LEU A 15 -23.04 -17.98 -17.31
C LEU A 15 -22.70 -16.79 -18.21
N ALA A 16 -22.98 -16.86 -19.52
CA ALA A 16 -22.63 -15.81 -20.47
C ALA A 16 -23.17 -14.41 -20.07
N PRO A 17 -24.43 -14.26 -19.63
CA PRO A 17 -24.93 -12.94 -19.20
C PRO A 17 -24.19 -12.37 -17.98
N TRP A 18 -23.72 -13.24 -17.09
CA TRP A 18 -23.01 -12.86 -15.87
C TRP A 18 -21.58 -12.40 -16.18
N PHE A 19 -20.89 -13.12 -17.05
CA PHE A 19 -19.56 -12.71 -17.52
C PHE A 19 -19.62 -11.43 -18.36
N ALA A 20 -20.67 -11.23 -19.14
CA ALA A 20 -20.91 -9.96 -19.84
C ALA A 20 -21.11 -8.79 -18.86
N ALA A 21 -21.68 -9.05 -17.68
CA ALA A 21 -21.80 -8.07 -16.59
C ALA A 21 -20.50 -7.90 -15.77
N GLY A 22 -19.39 -8.51 -16.20
CA GLY A 22 -18.07 -8.38 -15.57
C GLY A 22 -17.86 -9.25 -14.35
N TRP A 23 -18.70 -10.27 -14.14
CA TRP A 23 -18.49 -11.23 -13.06
C TRP A 23 -17.29 -12.14 -13.35
N THR A 24 -16.60 -12.54 -12.29
CA THR A 24 -15.54 -13.56 -12.38
C THR A 24 -16.09 -14.94 -12.04
N PRO A 25 -15.39 -16.04 -12.40
CA PRO A 25 -15.76 -17.38 -11.94
C PRO A 25 -15.86 -17.50 -10.41
N ALA A 26 -15.00 -16.77 -9.68
CA ALA A 26 -15.04 -16.70 -8.22
C ALA A 26 -16.33 -16.02 -7.70
N ASP A 27 -16.81 -14.99 -8.40
CA ASP A 27 -18.09 -14.33 -8.06
C ASP A 27 -19.27 -15.28 -8.26
N VAL A 28 -19.27 -16.05 -9.35
CA VAL A 28 -20.31 -17.05 -9.60
C VAL A 28 -20.32 -18.09 -8.48
N LEU A 29 -19.17 -18.64 -8.10
CA LEU A 29 -19.08 -19.58 -6.98
C LEU A 29 -19.58 -18.96 -5.67
N HIS A 30 -19.19 -17.71 -5.38
CA HIS A 30 -19.68 -17.00 -4.21
C HIS A 30 -21.20 -16.84 -4.21
N ALA A 31 -21.79 -16.45 -5.34
CA ALA A 31 -23.24 -16.29 -5.51
C ALA A 31 -24.00 -17.63 -5.47
N LEU A 32 -23.34 -18.72 -5.85
CA LEU A 32 -23.88 -20.05 -5.64
C LEU A 32 -23.90 -20.40 -4.16
N ASP A 33 -22.95 -19.96 -3.34
CA ASP A 33 -22.92 -20.31 -1.91
C ASP A 33 -23.67 -19.32 -1.00
N HIS A 34 -23.84 -18.07 -1.44
CA HIS A 34 -24.41 -16.99 -0.65
C HIS A 34 -25.55 -16.26 -1.38
N LEU A 35 -26.43 -15.65 -0.59
CA LEU A 35 -27.41 -14.66 -1.02
C LEU A 35 -26.74 -13.29 -1.21
N PRO A 36 -27.36 -12.35 -1.93
CA PRO A 36 -26.87 -10.97 -2.08
C PRO A 36 -26.61 -10.26 -0.75
N ASP A 37 -27.42 -10.58 0.27
CA ASP A 37 -27.28 -10.10 1.65
C ASP A 37 -26.04 -10.66 2.38
N GLY A 38 -25.32 -11.61 1.77
CA GLY A 38 -24.15 -12.28 2.35
C GLY A 38 -24.49 -13.49 3.23
N ARG A 39 -25.78 -13.80 3.45
CA ARG A 39 -26.20 -15.01 4.16
C ARG A 39 -25.93 -16.27 3.32
N PRO A 40 -25.48 -17.39 3.89
CA PRO A 40 -25.33 -18.63 3.14
C PRO A 40 -26.69 -19.21 2.75
N TRP A 41 -26.75 -19.95 1.64
CA TRP A 41 -27.96 -20.74 1.30
C TRP A 41 -28.17 -21.86 2.32
N THR A 42 -29.40 -22.03 2.83
CA THR A 42 -29.74 -23.01 3.87
C THR A 42 -29.86 -24.46 3.38
N PHE A 43 -29.82 -24.70 2.06
CA PHE A 43 -30.11 -26.02 1.50
C PHE A 43 -28.92 -26.99 1.64
N ALA A 44 -29.10 -28.02 2.48
CA ALA A 44 -28.13 -29.10 2.73
C ALA A 44 -28.38 -30.40 1.93
N GLY A 45 -29.37 -30.41 1.02
CA GLY A 45 -29.77 -31.61 0.28
C GLY A 45 -28.93 -31.91 -0.97
N ARG A 46 -29.12 -33.11 -1.55
CA ARG A 46 -28.48 -33.51 -2.81
C ARG A 46 -29.17 -32.81 -4.00
N VAL A 47 -28.40 -32.12 -4.83
CA VAL A 47 -28.89 -31.47 -6.05
C VAL A 47 -29.18 -32.52 -7.14
N ARG A 48 -30.46 -32.64 -7.54
CA ARG A 48 -30.90 -33.56 -8.60
C ARG A 48 -30.72 -32.96 -10.00
N HIS A 49 -31.02 -31.67 -10.16
CA HIS A 49 -30.95 -30.95 -11.43
C HIS A 49 -30.01 -29.74 -11.30
N VAL A 50 -28.74 -29.94 -11.65
CA VAL A 50 -27.68 -28.92 -11.52
C VAL A 50 -27.97 -27.63 -12.30
N PRO A 51 -28.41 -27.66 -13.59
CA PRO A 51 -28.67 -26.42 -14.33
C PRO A 51 -29.77 -25.57 -13.69
N GLY A 52 -30.88 -26.20 -13.29
CA GLY A 52 -32.00 -25.50 -12.65
C GLY A 52 -31.64 -24.96 -11.27
N TRP A 53 -30.81 -25.69 -10.51
CA TRP A 53 -30.28 -25.21 -9.24
C TRP A 53 -29.36 -23.98 -9.42
N ILE A 54 -28.48 -23.99 -10.43
CA ILE A 54 -27.65 -22.82 -10.77
C ILE A 54 -28.55 -21.63 -11.13
N GLY A 55 -29.54 -21.86 -12.00
CA GLY A 55 -30.49 -20.83 -12.41
C GLY A 55 -31.26 -20.23 -11.23
N HIS A 56 -31.77 -21.07 -10.32
CA HIS A 56 -32.48 -20.61 -9.12
C HIS A 56 -31.59 -19.76 -8.21
N ARG A 57 -30.37 -20.21 -7.93
CA ARG A 57 -29.46 -19.45 -7.05
C ARG A 57 -29.02 -18.13 -7.68
N LEU A 58 -28.68 -18.15 -8.96
CA LEU A 58 -28.30 -16.95 -9.69
C LEU A 58 -29.48 -15.99 -9.90
N ALA A 59 -30.72 -16.47 -9.94
CA ALA A 59 -31.89 -15.59 -10.05
C ALA A 59 -32.02 -14.61 -8.87
N ALA A 60 -31.56 -14.99 -7.67
CA ALA A 60 -31.52 -14.10 -6.51
C ALA A 60 -30.56 -12.92 -6.69
N TRP A 61 -29.61 -13.03 -7.64
CA TRP A 61 -28.62 -12.00 -7.95
C TRP A 61 -29.02 -11.15 -9.17
N ARG A 62 -30.31 -11.12 -9.50
CA ARG A 62 -30.86 -10.22 -10.51
C ARG A 62 -31.59 -9.07 -9.84
N ASP A 63 -31.54 -7.90 -10.46
CA ASP A 63 -32.37 -6.76 -10.10
C ASP A 63 -33.80 -6.92 -10.62
N ALA A 64 -34.66 -5.92 -10.36
CA ALA A 64 -36.04 -5.88 -10.83
C ALA A 64 -36.16 -5.90 -12.36
N ASP A 65 -35.13 -5.44 -13.08
CA ASP A 65 -35.05 -5.44 -14.54
C ASP A 65 -34.47 -6.75 -15.11
N GLY A 66 -34.16 -7.72 -14.23
CA GLY A 66 -33.59 -9.02 -14.61
C GLY A 66 -32.09 -8.99 -14.92
N ARG A 67 -31.39 -7.88 -14.64
CA ARG A 67 -29.95 -7.72 -14.89
C ARG A 67 -29.14 -8.20 -13.68
N PRO A 68 -27.95 -8.78 -13.90
CA PRO A 68 -27.04 -9.13 -12.82
C PRO A 68 -26.71 -7.93 -11.93
N VAL A 69 -26.90 -8.07 -10.62
CA VAL A 69 -26.46 -7.06 -9.64
C VAL A 69 -24.93 -7.06 -9.53
N ILE A 70 -24.38 -6.04 -8.84
CA ILE A 70 -22.93 -5.91 -8.64
C ILE A 70 -22.36 -7.14 -7.91
N SER A 71 -21.27 -7.69 -8.45
CA SER A 71 -20.62 -8.88 -7.88
C SER A 71 -19.85 -8.56 -6.59
N LYS A 72 -19.50 -9.58 -5.80
CA LYS A 72 -18.66 -9.41 -4.60
C LYS A 72 -17.31 -8.77 -4.96
N SER A 73 -16.65 -9.25 -6.00
CA SER A 73 -15.35 -8.69 -6.42
C SER A 73 -15.49 -7.24 -6.90
N GLN A 74 -16.58 -6.91 -7.61
CA GLN A 74 -16.88 -5.53 -8.00
C GLN A 74 -17.10 -4.63 -6.78
N ARG A 75 -17.84 -5.11 -5.76
CA ARG A 75 -18.02 -4.39 -4.49
C ARG A 75 -16.69 -4.14 -3.77
N LEU A 76 -15.83 -5.16 -3.69
CA LEU A 76 -14.51 -5.04 -3.06
C LEU A 76 -13.60 -4.08 -3.83
N ALA A 77 -13.59 -4.15 -5.16
CA ALA A 77 -12.82 -3.24 -6.00
C ALA A 77 -13.29 -1.79 -5.85
N ALA A 78 -14.60 -1.56 -5.81
CA ALA A 78 -15.19 -0.24 -5.57
C ALA A 78 -14.82 0.31 -4.19
N ALA A 79 -14.88 -0.51 -3.14
CA ALA A 79 -14.47 -0.12 -1.80
C ALA A 79 -12.97 0.24 -1.74
N ALA A 80 -12.11 -0.56 -2.38
CA ALA A 80 -10.67 -0.29 -2.45
C ALA A 80 -10.35 0.97 -3.27
N ALA A 81 -11.09 1.26 -4.32
CA ALA A 81 -10.95 2.49 -5.10
C ALA A 81 -11.37 3.72 -4.26
N ALA A 82 -12.50 3.63 -3.55
CA ALA A 82 -12.96 4.69 -2.66
C ALA A 82 -11.95 4.99 -1.55
N GLU A 83 -11.36 3.96 -0.95
CA GLU A 83 -10.35 4.15 0.09
C GLU A 83 -9.06 4.77 -0.46
N ARG A 84 -8.58 4.33 -1.63
CA ARG A 84 -7.44 4.98 -2.31
C ARG A 84 -7.70 6.45 -2.61
N ALA A 85 -8.91 6.80 -3.04
CA ALA A 85 -9.30 8.20 -3.28
C ALA A 85 -9.27 9.03 -1.99
N ARG A 86 -9.81 8.51 -0.89
CA ARG A 86 -9.75 9.16 0.43
C ARG A 86 -8.32 9.35 0.92
N GLN A 87 -7.46 8.35 0.76
CA GLN A 87 -6.05 8.44 1.11
C GLN A 87 -5.33 9.50 0.26
N ALA A 88 -5.62 9.58 -1.05
CA ALA A 88 -5.05 10.60 -1.92
C ALA A 88 -5.51 12.01 -1.53
N ALA A 89 -6.78 12.19 -1.17
CA ALA A 89 -7.30 13.48 -0.69
C ALA A 89 -6.64 13.91 0.62
N ARG A 90 -6.48 12.99 1.59
CA ARG A 90 -5.78 13.27 2.85
C ARG A 90 -4.31 13.66 2.65
N ARG A 91 -3.63 13.03 1.69
CA ARG A 91 -2.25 13.40 1.33
C ARG A 91 -2.18 14.82 0.77
N ARG A 92 -3.05 15.15 -0.18
CA ARG A 92 -3.14 16.51 -0.77
C ARG A 92 -3.42 17.57 0.29
N GLU A 93 -4.40 17.33 1.16
CA GLU A 93 -4.72 18.28 2.24
C GLU A 93 -3.54 18.46 3.21
N SER A 94 -2.84 17.38 3.54
CA SER A 94 -1.64 17.43 4.39
C SER A 94 -0.50 18.21 3.71
N GLU A 95 -0.26 17.97 2.42
CA GLU A 95 0.72 18.70 1.61
C GLU A 95 0.39 20.19 1.53
N GLU A 96 -0.89 20.55 1.33
CA GLU A 96 -1.35 21.94 1.28
C GLU A 96 -1.23 22.63 2.64
N ARG A 97 -1.64 21.97 3.72
CA ARG A 97 -1.47 22.49 5.10
C ARG A 97 0.00 22.68 5.44
N TYR A 98 0.84 21.71 5.06
CA TYR A 98 2.28 21.76 5.26
C TYR A 98 2.91 22.90 4.44
N ALA A 99 2.58 23.02 3.16
CA ALA A 99 3.04 24.11 2.29
C ALA A 99 2.61 25.49 2.81
N ARG A 100 1.38 25.60 3.34
CA ARG A 100 0.86 26.82 3.97
C ARG A 100 1.58 27.15 5.28
N SER A 101 1.95 26.15 6.06
CA SER A 101 2.66 26.35 7.35
C SER A 101 4.13 26.72 7.21
N LEU A 102 4.78 26.43 6.07
CA LEU A 102 6.22 26.63 5.88
C LEU A 102 6.62 27.69 4.85
N GLY A 103 5.68 28.34 4.16
CA GLY A 103 6.03 29.36 3.15
C GLY A 103 6.79 28.81 1.93
N GLY A 104 6.80 27.49 1.70
CA GLY A 104 7.43 26.86 0.54
C GLY A 104 7.74 25.37 0.75
N PRO A 105 7.68 24.53 -0.29
CA PRO A 105 7.92 23.10 -0.14
C PRO A 105 9.39 22.82 0.20
N ARG A 106 9.63 22.12 1.32
CA ARG A 106 10.93 21.49 1.58
C ARG A 106 11.22 20.54 0.43
N ARG A 107 12.24 20.84 -0.37
CA ARG A 107 12.92 19.87 -1.21
C ARG A 107 13.29 18.70 -0.29
N TRP A 108 12.68 17.55 -0.51
CA TRP A 108 12.99 16.32 0.22
C TRP A 108 14.51 16.11 0.15
N ALA A 109 15.21 16.39 1.25
CA ALA A 109 16.55 15.89 1.43
C ALA A 109 16.37 14.37 1.61
N PRO A 110 17.01 13.52 0.77
CA PRO A 110 16.91 12.09 0.94
C PRO A 110 17.30 11.73 2.36
N GLN A 111 16.45 10.98 3.06
CA GLN A 111 16.77 10.45 4.39
C GLN A 111 18.11 9.72 4.33
N MET A 112 19.13 10.34 4.94
CA MET A 112 20.40 9.66 5.16
C MET A 112 20.16 8.50 6.11
N PRO A 113 20.72 7.31 5.83
CA PRO A 113 20.67 6.19 6.75
C PRO A 113 21.22 6.63 8.11
N ARG A 114 20.64 6.11 9.20
CA ARG A 114 20.99 6.50 10.59
C ARG A 114 22.50 6.42 10.89
N ALA A 115 23.21 5.51 10.23
CA ALA A 115 24.66 5.37 10.34
C ALA A 115 25.43 6.59 9.81
N GLU A 116 24.92 7.25 8.77
CA GLU A 116 25.51 8.44 8.15
C GLU A 116 25.14 9.71 8.92
N ALA A 117 23.96 9.76 9.53
CA ALA A 117 23.57 10.83 10.43
C ALA A 117 24.34 10.82 11.77
N LEU A 118 24.80 9.64 12.22
CA LEU A 118 25.68 9.47 13.38
C LEU A 118 27.16 9.48 13.01
N ALA A 119 27.50 9.55 11.71
CA ALA A 119 28.89 9.63 11.32
C ALA A 119 29.46 10.96 11.85
N PRO A 120 30.59 10.95 12.58
CA PRO A 120 31.26 12.20 12.91
C PRO A 120 31.55 12.93 11.60
N ALA A 121 31.28 14.24 11.57
CA ALA A 121 31.58 15.07 10.41
C ALA A 121 33.01 14.76 9.94
N PRO A 122 33.25 14.64 8.61
CA PRO A 122 34.57 14.29 8.11
C PRO A 122 35.56 15.25 8.75
N ALA A 123 36.55 14.69 9.44
CA ALA A 123 37.58 15.46 10.10
C ALA A 123 38.27 16.28 9.01
N VAL A 124 37.89 17.55 8.90
CA VAL A 124 38.63 18.51 8.09
C VAL A 124 40.01 18.52 8.74
N PRO A 125 41.09 18.12 8.03
CA PRO A 125 42.42 18.15 8.61
C PRO A 125 42.67 19.60 9.02
N ALA A 126 42.66 19.84 10.33
CA ALA A 126 42.94 21.14 10.88
C ALA A 126 44.38 21.46 10.50
N GLU A 127 44.59 22.45 9.62
CA GLU A 127 45.93 22.95 9.40
C GLU A 127 46.51 23.36 10.76
N PRO A 128 47.75 22.95 11.09
CA PRO A 128 48.34 23.26 12.37
C PRO A 128 48.43 24.77 12.51
N SER A 129 47.59 25.32 13.40
CA SER A 129 47.58 26.75 13.67
C SER A 129 48.97 27.18 14.15
N PRO A 130 49.55 28.24 13.57
CA PRO A 130 50.91 28.63 13.90
C PRO A 130 51.05 28.93 15.39
N PRO A 131 52.15 28.50 16.03
CA PRO A 131 52.31 28.65 17.47
C PRO A 131 52.24 30.12 17.89
N THR A 132 51.41 30.36 18.90
CA THR A 132 51.14 31.70 19.45
C THR A 132 52.43 32.37 19.93
N ALA A 133 52.46 33.70 19.96
CA ALA A 133 53.62 34.46 20.43
C ALA A 133 54.03 34.07 21.86
N ALA A 134 53.04 33.75 22.71
CA ALA A 134 53.27 33.25 24.07
C ALA A 134 54.04 31.92 24.09
N TRP A 135 53.70 30.99 23.20
CA TRP A 135 54.40 29.71 23.09
C TRP A 135 55.85 29.91 22.61
N ARG A 136 56.06 30.80 21.64
CA ARG A 136 57.41 31.14 21.15
C ARG A 136 58.26 31.75 22.25
N ALA A 137 57.70 32.65 23.05
CA ALA A 137 58.38 33.27 24.19
C ALA A 137 58.73 32.23 25.28
N ALA A 138 57.81 31.33 25.61
CA ALA A 138 58.05 30.26 26.59
C ALA A 138 59.17 29.31 26.13
N ARG A 139 59.20 28.95 24.84
CA ARG A 139 60.23 28.09 24.26
C ARG A 139 61.61 28.77 24.24
N ALA A 140 61.67 30.06 23.91
CA ALA A 140 62.91 30.83 23.97
C ALA A 140 63.46 30.94 25.40
N ALA A 141 62.58 31.16 26.38
CA ALA A 141 62.95 31.23 27.79
C ALA A 141 63.44 29.88 28.36
N LEU A 142 62.93 28.76 27.83
CA LEU A 142 63.42 27.42 28.18
C LEU A 142 64.79 27.14 27.55
N ALA A 143 64.97 27.49 26.27
CA ALA A 143 66.25 27.32 25.57
C ALA A 143 67.37 28.15 26.23
N ALA A 144 67.07 29.40 26.63
CA ALA A 144 68.02 30.24 27.36
C ALA A 144 68.43 29.64 28.71
N ARG A 145 67.49 29.02 29.44
CA ARG A 145 67.78 28.34 30.72
C ARG A 145 68.64 27.09 30.54
N LEU A 146 68.46 26.36 29.46
CA LEU A 146 69.26 25.18 29.15
C LEU A 146 70.67 25.55 28.69
N ALA A 147 70.83 26.68 27.98
CA ALA A 147 72.13 27.19 27.55
C ALA A 147 72.94 27.84 28.69
N ALA A 148 72.28 28.34 29.75
CA ALA A 148 72.92 28.98 30.90
C ALA A 148 73.33 28.01 32.03
N ARG A 149 73.20 26.70 31.81
CA ARG A 149 73.57 25.66 32.78
C ARG A 149 74.97 25.15 32.42
N PRO A 150 76.02 25.45 33.22
CA PRO A 150 77.40 25.09 32.92
C PRO A 150 77.64 23.58 32.97
#